data_AF-A0AAW8KJN8-F1
#
_entry.id   AF-A0AAW8KJN8-F1
#
_cell.length_a   1.000
_cell.length_b   1.000
_cell.length_c   1.000
_cell.angle_alpha   90.00
_cell.angle_beta   90.00
_cell.angle_gamma   90.00
#
_symmetry.space_group_name_H-M   'P 1'
#
loop_
_entity.id
_entity.type
_entity.pdbx_description
1 polymer ?
#
loop_
_entity_poly.entity_id
_entity_poly.type
_entity_poly.pdbx_seq_one_letter_code
_entity_poly.pdbx_strand_id
1 'polypeptide(L)' 'NGEVIEPDQDFVAIGSGGNYAYSAANALYNHTDMCAEDVVRESLKIASSICVYTNDHISVEKL' A
#
# COMPACT_ATOMS: atom_id res chain seq x y z
N ASN A 1 -18.57 -16.97 7.23
CA ASN A 1 -18.39 -16.95 5.76
C ASN A 1 -17.03 -16.34 5.51
N GLY A 2 -16.03 -17.16 5.16
CA GLY A 2 -14.68 -16.67 4.89
C GLY A 2 -14.61 -16.17 3.45
N GLU A 3 -14.19 -14.92 3.26
CA GLU A 3 -13.95 -14.36 1.94
C GLU A 3 -12.49 -14.58 1.56
N VAL A 4 -12.28 -15.01 0.32
CA VAL A 4 -10.96 -15.14 -0.31
C VAL A 4 -11.02 -14.32 -1.58
N ILE A 5 -10.15 -13.33 -1.69
CA ILE A 5 -10.11 -12.38 -2.79
C ILE A 5 -8.69 -12.36 -3.33
N GLU A 6 -8.55 -12.60 -4.62
CA GLU A 6 -7.32 -12.38 -5.37
C GLU A 6 -7.42 -10.99 -6.04
N PRO A 7 -6.45 -10.10 -5.85
CA PRO A 7 -6.47 -8.78 -6.47
C PRO A 7 -6.18 -8.87 -7.98
N ASP A 8 -6.79 -7.99 -8.77
CA ASP A 8 -6.54 -7.88 -10.21
C ASP A 8 -5.17 -7.24 -10.54
N GLN A 9 -4.58 -6.55 -9.56
CA GLN A 9 -3.26 -5.92 -9.64
C GLN A 9 -2.25 -6.73 -8.81
N ASP A 10 -0.96 -6.53 -9.07
CA ASP A 10 0.13 -7.17 -8.30
C ASP A 10 0.26 -6.66 -6.84
N PHE A 11 -0.64 -5.78 -6.39
CA PHE A 11 -0.68 -5.24 -5.05
C PHE A 11 -2.12 -5.10 -4.53
N VAL A 12 -2.25 -5.16 -3.21
CA VAL A 12 -3.51 -4.95 -2.47
C VAL A 12 -3.22 -4.22 -1.17
N ALA A 13 -4.20 -3.49 -0.65
CA ALA A 13 -4.09 -2.85 0.66
C ALA A 13 -5.36 -3.06 1.48
N ILE A 14 -5.19 -3.19 2.80
CA ILE A 14 -6.27 -3.38 3.77
C ILE A 14 -6.08 -2.45 4.97
N GLY A 15 -7.11 -2.35 5.82
CA GLY A 15 -7.09 -1.50 7.01
C GLY A 15 -7.58 -0.07 6.75
N SER A 16 -7.53 0.78 7.77
CA SER A 16 -8.11 2.14 7.75
C SER A 16 -7.50 3.06 6.69
N GLY A 17 -6.19 2.92 6.45
CA GLY A 17 -5.45 3.66 5.41
C GLY A 17 -5.41 2.95 4.06
N GLY A 18 -6.08 1.80 3.92
CA GLY A 18 -5.94 0.90 2.77
C GLY A 18 -6.21 1.57 1.44
N ASN A 19 -7.30 2.34 1.33
CA ASN A 19 -7.65 3.02 0.07
C ASN A 19 -6.62 4.07 -0.36
N TYR A 20 -6.00 4.78 0.59
CA TYR A 20 -4.96 5.77 0.29
C TYR A 20 -3.66 5.08 -0.14
N ALA A 21 -3.27 4.03 0.58
CA ALA A 21 -2.11 3.22 0.23
C ALA A 21 -2.29 2.56 -1.15
N TYR A 22 -3.46 1.99 -1.44
CA TYR A 22 -3.78 1.40 -2.73
C TYR A 22 -3.69 2.42 -3.87
N SER A 23 -4.28 3.60 -3.67
CA SER A 23 -4.25 4.66 -4.69
C SER A 23 -2.82 5.16 -4.96
N ALA A 24 -2.02 5.32 -3.91
CA ALA A 24 -0.62 5.69 -4.03
C ALA A 24 0.21 4.58 -4.72
N ALA A 25 0.04 3.33 -4.30
CA ALA A 25 0.72 2.17 -4.89
C ALA A 25 0.38 2.05 -6.37
N ASN A 26 -0.88 2.24 -6.74
CA ASN A 26 -1.31 2.22 -8.14
C ASN A 26 -0.62 3.29 -8.99
N ALA A 27 -0.45 4.51 -8.46
CA ALA A 27 0.25 5.56 -9.18
C ALA A 27 1.75 5.26 -9.30
N LEU A 28 2.39 4.83 -8.21
CA LEU A 28 3.83 4.53 -8.17
C LEU A 28 4.18 3.33 -9.05
N TYR A 29 3.41 2.24 -8.97
CA TYR A 29 3.63 1.03 -9.74
C TYR A 29 3.54 1.26 -11.26
N ASN A 30 2.58 2.08 -11.70
CA ASN A 30 2.34 2.29 -13.13
C ASN A 30 3.19 3.41 -13.76
N HIS A 31 3.81 4.27 -12.96
CA HIS A 31 4.47 5.48 -13.47
C HIS A 31 5.90 5.68 -12.98
N THR A 32 6.49 4.67 -12.32
CA THR A 32 7.87 4.71 -11.85
C THR A 32 8.54 3.36 -12.03
N ASP A 33 9.87 3.33 -11.97
CA ASP A 33 10.67 2.10 -11.96
C ASP A 33 11.03 1.66 -10.53
N MET A 34 10.22 2.05 -9.53
CA MET A 34 10.46 1.70 -8.13
C MET A 34 10.33 0.20 -7.89
N CYS A 35 11.20 -0.35 -7.04
CA CYS A 35 11.06 -1.74 -6.63
C CYS A 35 9.87 -1.92 -5.68
N ALA A 36 9.40 -3.16 -5.50
CA ALA A 36 8.23 -3.47 -4.67
C ALA A 36 8.37 -2.93 -3.22
N GLU A 37 9.55 -3.04 -2.62
CA GLU A 37 9.82 -2.52 -1.27
C GLU A 37 9.61 -1.01 -1.20
N ASP A 38 10.11 -0.28 -2.20
CA ASP A 38 9.98 1.18 -2.25
C ASP A 38 8.52 1.61 -2.52
N VAL A 39 7.82 0.93 -3.43
CA VAL A 39 6.39 1.20 -3.71
C VAL A 39 5.57 1.02 -2.44
N VAL A 40 5.75 -0.09 -1.71
CA VAL A 40 5.02 -0.35 -0.46
C VAL A 40 5.34 0.72 0.58
N ARG A 41 6.63 1.03 0.79
CA ARG A 41 7.04 1.99 1.81
C ARG A 41 6.52 3.39 1.55
N GLU A 42 6.63 3.89 0.33
CA GLU A 42 6.15 5.23 -0.02
C GLU A 42 4.61 5.31 -0.01
N SER A 43 3.92 4.26 -0.44
CA SER A 43 2.46 4.19 -0.38
C SER A 43 1.93 4.25 1.06
N LEU A 44 2.58 3.55 1.99
CA LEU A 44 2.23 3.57 3.41
C LEU A 44 2.55 4.93 4.06
N LYS A 45 3.65 5.59 3.68
CA LYS A 45 3.96 6.96 4.13
C LYS A 45 2.92 7.97 3.65
N ILE A 46 2.44 7.85 2.42
CA ILE A 46 1.35 8.70 1.91
C ILE A 46 0.09 8.43 2.71
N ALA A 47 -0.26 7.15 2.93
CA ALA A 47 -1.43 6.79 3.72
C ALA A 47 -1.37 7.33 5.16
N SER A 48 -0.20 7.30 5.81
CA SER A 48 -0.02 7.85 7.16
C SER A 48 -0.13 9.37 7.24
N SER A 49 0.12 10.07 6.12
CA SER A 49 -0.06 11.53 6.06
C SER A 49 -1.53 11.96 5.92
N ILE A 50 -2.42 11.02 5.54
CA ILE A 50 -3.83 11.29 5.25
C ILE A 50 -4.76 10.65 6.30
N CYS A 51 -4.54 9.39 6.64
CA CYS A 51 -5.40 8.63 7.54
C CYS A 51 -4.97 8.84 9.00
N VAL A 52 -5.83 9.45 9.81
CA VAL A 52 -5.58 9.65 11.26
C VAL A 52 -5.38 8.35 12.07
N TYR A 53 -5.74 7.20 11.49
CA TYR A 53 -5.57 5.88 12.10
C TYR A 53 -4.36 5.09 11.56
N THR A 54 -3.55 5.71 10.70
CA THR A 54 -2.33 5.11 10.15
C THR A 54 -1.17 6.04 10.46
N ASN A 55 -0.12 5.54 11.11
CA ASN A 55 1.06 6.33 11.45
C ASN A 55 2.25 5.96 10.55
N ASP A 56 3.37 6.65 10.74
CA ASP A 56 4.60 6.53 9.95
C ASP A 56 5.59 5.49 10.49
N HIS A 57 5.24 4.74 11.53
CA HIS A 57 6.03 3.61 12.03
C HIS A 57 5.87 2.37 11.14
N ILE A 58 6.55 2.37 10.00
CA ILE A 58 6.36 1.39 8.92
C ILE A 58 7.45 0.29 8.95
N SER A 59 7.01 -0.95 9.17
CA SER A 59 7.83 -2.16 8.96
C SER A 59 7.50 -2.78 7.60
N VAL A 60 8.52 -3.23 6.86
CA VAL A 60 8.35 -3.89 5.56
C VAL A 60 9.11 -5.21 5.61
N GLU A 61 8.38 -6.30 5.37
CA GLU A 61 8.91 -7.66 5.29
C GLU A 61 8.96 -8.10 3.83
N LYS A 62 9.94 -8.94 3.47
CA LYS A 62 10.11 -9.47 2.11
C LYS A 62 10.46 -10.95 2.12
N LEU A 63 10.12 -11.62 1.01
CA LEU A 63 10.39 -13.05 0.78
C LEU A 63 11.87 -13.31 0.46
#